data_AF-A0AAN6TVA3-F1
#
_entry.id   AF-A0AAN6TVA3-F1
#
_cell.length_a   1.000
_cell.length_b   1.000
_cell.length_c   1.000
_cell.angle_alpha   90.00
_cell.angle_beta   90.00
_cell.angle_gamma   90.00
#
_symmetry.space_group_name_H-M   'P 1'
#
loop_
_entity.id
_entity.type
_entity.pdbx_description
1 polymer ?
#
loop_
_entity_poly.entity_id
_entity_poly.type
_entity_poly.pdbx_seq_one_letter_code
_entity_poly.pdbx_strand_id
1 'polypeptide(L)'
;MTSAKRPKVILFDVGGVCVVSPFQSILDYELSLGIPPGWINYSISRTAPSGFWHRLETGSIPMDAAFFAGFNADLHDQARWEAFYRAQQARNPALPKEIPPLPRLDGEWLFHDMMAAARAPDPWMYPALRALKASGRYIVAALSNTVIFPPEHEYSQWSSEDDPLRSQFDVFVSSAHVGMRKPDPRIYQLALEKVNAFAQMNADTERAKAAGGWSEGVKPEEVVFLDDIGENLRAAKAAGFRTIKVPLGRAYEAVEELEKITGLALAGDHPKIPVKPNFKRTKAKI
;
A
#
# COMPACT_ATOMS: atom_id res chain seq x y z
N MET A 1 -6.88 -28.23 -19.40
CA MET A 1 -6.45 -27.07 -18.60
C MET A 1 -6.51 -27.49 -17.14
N THR A 2 -5.37 -27.59 -16.46
CA THR A 2 -5.33 -27.88 -15.03
C THR A 2 -5.94 -26.68 -14.29
N SER A 3 -7.06 -26.89 -13.58
CA SER A 3 -7.62 -25.88 -12.68
C SER A 3 -6.51 -25.41 -11.74
N ALA A 4 -6.16 -24.12 -11.79
CA ALA A 4 -5.15 -23.57 -10.88
C ALA A 4 -5.55 -23.90 -9.43
N LYS A 5 -4.61 -24.45 -8.65
CA LYS A 5 -4.85 -24.82 -7.25
C LYS A 5 -5.26 -23.56 -6.47
N ARG A 6 -6.25 -23.70 -5.58
CA ARG A 6 -6.70 -22.59 -4.72
C ARG A 6 -5.52 -22.13 -3.84
N PRO A 7 -5.36 -20.81 -3.61
CA PRO A 7 -4.30 -20.31 -2.73
C PRO A 7 -4.57 -20.70 -1.27
N LYS A 8 -3.51 -20.79 -0.46
CA LYS A 8 -3.60 -20.93 1.00
C LYS A 8 -3.60 -19.56 1.69
N VAL A 9 -2.93 -18.59 1.09
CA VAL A 9 -2.72 -17.26 1.66
C VAL A 9 -3.29 -16.19 0.73
N ILE A 10 -4.06 -15.26 1.30
CA ILE A 10 -4.37 -13.99 0.66
C ILE A 10 -3.60 -12.91 1.41
N LEU A 11 -2.60 -12.33 0.75
CA LEU A 11 -1.70 -11.32 1.29
C LEU A 11 -2.11 -9.94 0.75
N PHE A 12 -2.30 -8.97 1.63
CA PHE A 12 -2.76 -7.63 1.26
C PHE A 12 -1.68 -6.59 1.53
N ASP A 13 -1.50 -5.63 0.62
CA ASP A 13 -1.14 -4.28 1.07
C ASP A 13 -2.31 -3.65 1.83
N VAL A 14 -2.03 -2.63 2.63
CA VAL A 14 -3.04 -1.94 3.43
C VAL A 14 -3.42 -0.63 2.75
N GLY A 15 -2.49 0.31 2.61
CA GLY A 15 -2.72 1.61 1.97
C GLY A 15 -3.13 1.46 0.51
N GLY A 16 -4.24 2.07 0.10
CA GLY A 16 -4.74 1.98 -1.28
C GLY A 16 -5.35 0.64 -1.68
N VAL A 17 -5.41 -0.32 -0.75
CA VAL A 17 -6.03 -1.63 -0.95
C VAL A 17 -7.13 -1.84 0.09
N CYS A 18 -6.81 -2.02 1.37
CA CYS A 18 -7.79 -2.21 2.44
C CYS A 18 -8.36 -0.89 2.97
N VAL A 19 -7.57 0.19 2.86
CA VAL A 19 -7.98 1.56 3.16
C VAL A 19 -7.81 2.43 1.93
N VAL A 20 -8.49 3.57 1.91
CA VAL A 20 -8.39 4.55 0.83
C VAL A 20 -6.92 4.95 0.61
N SER A 21 -6.55 5.12 -0.64
CA SER A 21 -5.17 5.43 -1.01
C SER A 21 -4.80 6.88 -0.64
N PRO A 22 -3.61 7.12 -0.07
CA PRO A 22 -3.08 8.48 0.11
C PRO A 22 -2.73 9.16 -1.22
N PHE A 23 -2.76 8.44 -2.36
CA PHE A 23 -2.47 9.03 -3.68
C PHE A 23 -3.43 10.18 -4.05
N GLN A 24 -4.68 10.15 -3.55
CA GLN A 24 -5.61 11.25 -3.82
C GLN A 24 -5.18 12.54 -3.12
N SER A 25 -4.74 12.47 -1.86
CA SER A 25 -4.15 13.60 -1.11
C SER A 25 -2.94 14.19 -1.83
N ILE A 26 -2.03 13.33 -2.32
CA ILE A 26 -0.87 13.76 -3.12
C ILE A 26 -1.32 14.52 -4.36
N LEU A 27 -2.25 13.96 -5.13
CA LEU A 27 -2.71 14.57 -6.36
C LEU A 27 -3.41 15.91 -6.13
N ASP A 28 -4.31 15.96 -5.15
CA ASP A 28 -5.04 17.19 -4.83
C ASP A 28 -4.08 18.29 -4.38
N TYR A 29 -3.04 17.92 -3.61
CA TYR A 29 -2.01 18.84 -3.19
C TYR A 29 -1.18 19.38 -4.36
N GLU A 30 -0.69 18.50 -5.25
CA GLU A 30 0.05 18.91 -6.45
C GLU A 30 -0.77 19.87 -7.31
N LEU A 31 -2.03 19.52 -7.59
CA LEU A 31 -2.91 20.35 -8.40
C LEU A 31 -3.21 21.71 -7.75
N SER A 32 -3.34 21.75 -6.42
CA SER A 32 -3.56 23.01 -5.69
C SER A 32 -2.39 23.99 -5.83
N LEU A 33 -1.17 23.47 -6.01
CA LEU A 33 0.07 24.23 -6.21
C LEU A 33 0.40 24.47 -7.70
N GLY A 34 -0.44 24.00 -8.63
CA GLY A 34 -0.16 24.07 -10.06
C GLY A 34 0.99 23.16 -10.52
N ILE A 35 1.33 22.16 -9.72
CA ILE A 35 2.34 21.16 -10.04
C ILE A 35 1.72 20.11 -10.98
N PRO A 36 2.36 19.77 -12.11
CA PRO A 36 1.90 18.64 -12.93
C PRO A 36 1.87 17.34 -12.10
N PRO A 37 0.82 16.52 -12.20
CA PRO A 37 0.69 15.32 -11.39
C PRO A 37 1.90 14.38 -11.43
N GLY A 38 2.28 13.88 -10.25
CA GLY A 38 3.30 12.87 -10.04
C GLY A 38 4.66 13.38 -9.55
N TRP A 39 4.81 14.67 -9.25
CA TRP A 39 6.06 15.24 -8.73
C TRP A 39 6.48 14.60 -7.41
N ILE A 40 5.58 14.51 -6.44
CA ILE A 40 5.88 14.00 -5.08
C ILE A 40 6.33 12.55 -5.17
N ASN A 41 5.57 11.71 -5.88
CA ASN A 41 5.94 10.31 -6.11
C ASN A 41 7.25 10.18 -6.90
N TYR A 42 7.48 11.05 -7.88
CA TYR A 42 8.73 11.09 -8.61
C TYR A 42 9.89 11.41 -7.66
N SER A 43 9.77 12.44 -6.81
CA SER A 43 10.83 12.82 -5.88
C SER A 43 11.10 11.74 -4.83
N ILE A 44 10.05 11.16 -4.25
CA ILE A 44 10.17 10.00 -3.36
C ILE A 44 10.92 8.89 -4.08
N SER A 45 10.49 8.45 -5.27
CA SER A 45 11.18 7.35 -5.98
C SER A 45 12.65 7.65 -6.32
N ARG A 46 13.00 8.90 -6.65
CA ARG A 46 14.36 9.32 -7.01
C ARG A 46 15.33 9.46 -5.85
N THR A 47 14.82 9.58 -4.63
CA THR A 47 15.63 9.58 -3.41
C THR A 47 15.81 8.16 -2.85
N ALA A 48 15.28 7.13 -3.51
CA ALA A 48 15.50 5.75 -3.08
C ALA A 48 16.99 5.35 -3.19
N PRO A 49 17.49 4.51 -2.26
CA PRO A 49 16.82 3.97 -1.08
C PRO A 49 16.99 4.82 0.20
N SER A 50 17.71 5.95 0.13
CA SER A 50 18.20 6.69 1.30
C SER A 50 17.39 7.94 1.68
N GLY A 51 16.38 8.31 0.89
CA GLY A 51 15.50 9.44 1.16
C GLY A 51 14.77 9.29 2.50
N PHE A 52 14.37 10.42 3.09
CA PHE A 52 13.74 10.47 4.41
C PHE A 52 12.45 9.66 4.47
N TRP A 53 11.65 9.66 3.40
CA TRP A 53 10.46 8.81 3.32
C TRP A 53 10.81 7.32 3.47
N HIS A 54 11.83 6.86 2.75
CA HIS A 54 12.27 5.46 2.80
C HIS A 54 12.83 5.08 4.16
N ARG A 55 13.63 5.97 4.75
CA ARG A 55 14.20 5.77 6.08
C ARG A 55 13.12 5.70 7.15
N LEU A 56 12.05 6.48 7.02
CA LEU A 56 10.89 6.39 7.89
C LEU A 56 10.13 5.07 7.68
N GLU A 57 9.86 4.69 6.43
CA GLU A 57 9.18 3.42 6.10
C GLU A 57 9.95 2.17 6.54
N THR A 58 11.27 2.26 6.70
CA THR A 58 12.11 1.18 7.24
C THR A 58 12.33 1.30 8.75
N GLY A 59 11.76 2.31 9.42
CA GLY A 59 11.95 2.53 10.86
C GLY A 59 13.39 2.87 11.25
N SER A 60 14.22 3.27 10.29
CA SER A 60 15.63 3.63 10.52
C SER A 60 15.81 5.03 11.10
N ILE A 61 14.76 5.85 11.09
CA ILE A 61 14.67 7.15 11.77
C ILE A 61 13.30 7.28 12.45
N PRO A 62 13.22 8.01 13.58
CA PRO A 62 11.93 8.33 14.20
C PRO A 62 11.13 9.32 13.35
N MET A 63 9.82 9.37 13.61
CA MET A 63 8.94 10.43 13.09
C MET A 63 9.06 11.66 14.00
N ASP A 64 9.96 12.58 13.66
CA ASP A 64 10.20 13.81 14.43
C ASP A 64 10.42 15.02 13.50
N ALA A 65 10.75 16.18 14.10
CA ALA A 65 11.04 17.40 13.36
C ALA A 65 12.19 17.24 12.34
N ALA A 66 13.17 16.36 12.61
CA ALA A 66 14.27 16.10 11.69
C ALA A 66 13.81 15.28 10.48
N PHE A 67 12.89 14.32 10.67
CA PHE A 67 12.22 13.65 9.56
C PHE A 67 11.49 14.66 8.67
N PHE A 68 10.65 15.53 9.25
CA PHE A 68 9.86 16.48 8.46
C PHE A 68 10.73 17.50 7.72
N ALA A 69 11.79 17.99 8.35
CA ALA A 69 12.75 18.87 7.70
C ALA A 69 13.47 18.17 6.52
N GLY A 70 13.89 16.92 6.72
CA GLY A 70 14.55 16.13 5.69
C GLY A 70 13.63 15.73 4.54
N PHE A 71 12.39 15.33 4.83
CA PHE A 71 11.39 15.03 3.81
C PHE A 71 11.04 16.29 2.98
N ASN A 72 10.90 17.45 3.65
CA ASN A 72 10.77 18.71 2.94
C ASN A 72 11.98 18.97 2.03
N ALA A 73 13.21 18.79 2.51
CA ALA A 73 14.41 18.96 1.67
C ALA A 73 14.42 18.00 0.46
N ASP A 74 14.02 16.75 0.64
CA ASP A 74 13.89 15.78 -0.46
C ASP A 74 12.88 16.24 -1.53
N LEU A 75 11.79 16.89 -1.12
CA LEU A 75 10.80 17.48 -2.03
C LEU A 75 11.24 18.79 -2.68
N HIS A 76 12.33 19.42 -2.23
CA HIS A 76 12.81 20.73 -2.68
C HIS A 76 14.17 20.67 -3.39
N ASP A 77 14.28 19.83 -4.42
CA ASP A 77 15.48 19.75 -5.26
C ASP A 77 15.19 20.21 -6.69
N GLN A 78 15.84 21.32 -7.04
CA GLN A 78 15.65 22.00 -8.32
C GLN A 78 16.07 21.14 -9.52
N ALA A 79 17.15 20.36 -9.40
CA ALA A 79 17.63 19.52 -10.50
C ALA A 79 16.66 18.35 -10.78
N ARG A 80 16.12 17.72 -9.72
CA ARG A 80 15.07 16.70 -9.83
C ARG A 80 13.79 17.30 -10.40
N TRP A 81 13.42 18.50 -9.99
CA TRP A 81 12.25 19.21 -10.50
C TRP A 81 12.33 19.45 -12.00
N GLU A 82 13.46 19.98 -12.47
CA GLU A 82 13.66 20.20 -13.90
C GLU A 82 13.63 18.89 -14.70
N ALA A 83 14.25 17.82 -14.17
CA ALA A 83 14.21 16.51 -14.80
C ALA A 83 12.77 15.95 -14.89
N PHE A 84 11.99 16.07 -13.82
CA PHE A 84 10.58 15.71 -13.81
C PHE A 84 9.78 16.52 -14.84
N TYR A 85 9.94 17.83 -14.82
CA TYR A 85 9.17 18.73 -15.67
C TYR A 85 9.45 18.50 -17.15
N ARG A 86 10.72 18.29 -17.54
CA ARG A 86 11.10 17.91 -18.92
C ARG A 86 10.45 16.60 -19.35
N ALA A 87 10.40 15.61 -18.46
CA ALA A 87 9.72 14.35 -18.74
C ALA A 87 8.20 14.53 -18.92
N GLN A 88 7.58 15.44 -18.15
CA GLN A 88 6.17 15.78 -18.31
C GLN A 88 5.90 16.55 -19.61
N GLN A 89 6.75 17.52 -19.99
CA GLN A 89 6.65 18.25 -21.26
C GLN A 89 6.69 17.31 -22.47
N ALA A 90 7.55 16.28 -22.43
CA ALA A 90 7.64 15.28 -23.48
C ALA A 90 6.33 14.48 -23.68
N ARG A 91 5.48 14.39 -22.64
CA ARG A 91 4.19 13.69 -22.65
C ARG A 91 3.01 14.63 -22.86
N ASN A 92 3.15 15.89 -22.46
CA ASN A 92 2.11 16.90 -22.52
C ASN A 92 2.67 18.21 -23.11
N PRO A 93 2.56 18.39 -24.44
CA PRO A 93 3.02 19.61 -25.13
C PRO A 93 2.30 20.89 -24.70
N ALA A 94 1.19 20.81 -23.94
CA ALA A 94 0.48 21.97 -23.42
C ALA A 94 1.17 22.62 -22.21
N LEU A 95 2.17 21.96 -21.61
CA LEU A 95 2.95 22.55 -20.53
C LEU A 95 3.84 23.70 -21.05
N PRO A 96 4.04 24.78 -20.26
CA PRO A 96 4.97 25.87 -20.57
C PRO A 96 6.33 25.37 -21.06
N LYS A 97 6.92 26.05 -22.05
CA LYS A 97 8.27 25.71 -22.56
C LYS A 97 9.37 25.99 -21.54
N GLU A 98 9.26 27.11 -20.84
CA GLU A 98 10.13 27.46 -19.72
C GLU A 98 9.69 26.67 -18.49
N ILE A 99 10.66 26.05 -17.81
CA ILE A 99 10.40 25.30 -16.58
C ILE A 99 10.15 26.32 -15.47
N PRO A 100 8.97 26.33 -14.83
CA PRO A 100 8.71 27.23 -13.72
C PRO A 100 9.60 26.87 -12.52
N PRO A 101 9.86 27.79 -11.58
CA PRO A 101 10.54 27.46 -10.33
C PRO A 101 9.75 26.40 -9.56
N LEU A 102 10.45 25.53 -8.83
CA LEU A 102 9.81 24.54 -7.97
C LEU A 102 8.94 25.24 -6.92
N PRO A 103 7.62 24.97 -6.85
CA PRO A 103 6.77 25.57 -5.83
C PRO A 103 7.20 25.16 -4.43
N ARG A 104 6.94 26.02 -3.45
CA ARG A 104 7.14 25.67 -2.04
C ARG A 104 6.08 24.65 -1.61
N LEU A 105 6.54 23.47 -1.19
CA LEU A 105 5.73 22.44 -0.57
C LEU A 105 5.85 22.50 0.95
N ASP A 106 4.87 21.90 1.61
CA ASP A 106 4.79 21.62 3.04
C ASP A 106 4.65 20.11 3.19
N GLY A 107 5.80 19.45 3.34
CA GLY A 107 5.88 18.00 3.48
C GLY A 107 5.28 17.48 4.79
N GLU A 108 5.20 18.31 5.84
CA GLU A 108 4.62 17.92 7.12
C GLU A 108 3.10 17.92 7.03
N TRP A 109 2.52 19.02 6.53
CA TRP A 109 1.08 19.07 6.25
C TRP A 109 0.65 17.93 5.32
N LEU A 110 1.38 17.71 4.22
CA LEU A 110 1.10 16.65 3.27
C LEU A 110 1.14 15.27 3.94
N PHE A 111 2.14 15.01 4.77
CA PHE A 111 2.26 13.76 5.51
C PHE A 111 1.02 13.51 6.38
N HIS A 112 0.59 14.51 7.15
CA HIS A 112 -0.58 14.39 8.01
C HIS A 112 -1.87 14.16 7.21
N ASP A 113 -2.06 14.88 6.09
CA ASP A 113 -3.21 14.70 5.22
C ASP A 113 -3.25 13.29 4.59
N MET A 114 -2.09 12.80 4.12
CA MET A 114 -1.95 11.43 3.61
C MET A 114 -2.27 10.38 4.68
N MET A 115 -1.76 10.54 5.90
CA MET A 115 -2.00 9.60 7.00
C MET A 115 -3.47 9.61 7.45
N ALA A 116 -4.12 10.77 7.45
CA ALA A 116 -5.55 10.89 7.78
C ALA A 116 -6.43 10.24 6.70
N ALA A 117 -6.13 10.46 5.41
CA ALA A 117 -6.85 9.85 4.30
C ALA A 117 -6.72 8.32 4.31
N ALA A 118 -5.54 7.78 4.63
CA ALA A 118 -5.24 6.35 4.70
C ALA A 118 -5.82 5.63 5.94
N ARG A 119 -6.94 6.12 6.49
CA ARG A 119 -7.69 5.48 7.59
C ARG A 119 -9.08 5.01 7.18
N ALA A 120 -9.69 5.65 6.19
CA ALA A 120 -11.01 5.27 5.74
C ALA A 120 -10.97 3.87 5.11
N PRO A 121 -11.77 2.89 5.58
CA PRO A 121 -11.81 1.58 4.96
C PRO A 121 -12.27 1.67 3.50
N ASP A 122 -11.65 0.91 2.61
CA ASP A 122 -12.12 0.81 1.22
C ASP A 122 -13.49 0.08 1.20
N PRO A 123 -14.51 0.64 0.53
CA PRO A 123 -15.87 0.13 0.59
C PRO A 123 -16.05 -1.26 -0.06
N TRP A 124 -15.11 -1.70 -0.89
CA TRP A 124 -15.14 -3.00 -1.55
C TRP A 124 -14.19 -3.99 -0.89
N MET A 125 -12.95 -3.56 -0.66
CA MET A 125 -11.90 -4.46 -0.18
C MET A 125 -12.05 -4.77 1.32
N TYR A 126 -12.48 -3.81 2.15
CA TYR A 126 -12.61 -4.07 3.59
C TYR A 126 -13.72 -5.10 3.90
N PRO A 127 -14.93 -5.03 3.32
CA PRO A 127 -15.91 -6.11 3.46
C PRO A 127 -15.41 -7.46 2.92
N ALA A 128 -14.72 -7.47 1.78
CA ALA A 128 -14.14 -8.69 1.21
C ALA A 128 -13.09 -9.31 2.15
N LEU A 129 -12.22 -8.49 2.75
CA LEU A 129 -11.25 -8.90 3.77
C LEU A 129 -11.94 -9.58 4.96
N ARG A 130 -13.01 -8.98 5.50
CA ARG A 130 -13.78 -9.59 6.61
C ARG A 130 -14.42 -10.91 6.20
N ALA A 131 -14.99 -11.00 5.00
CA ALA A 131 -15.60 -12.23 4.49
C ALA A 131 -14.55 -13.35 4.31
N LEU A 132 -13.36 -13.01 3.81
CA LEU A 132 -12.23 -13.94 3.70
C LEU A 132 -11.80 -14.46 5.08
N LYS A 133 -11.65 -13.58 6.07
CA LYS A 133 -11.32 -13.95 7.45
C LYS A 133 -12.39 -14.84 8.08
N ALA A 134 -13.65 -14.45 7.97
CA ALA A 134 -14.79 -15.19 8.52
C ALA A 134 -14.98 -16.58 7.88
N SER A 135 -14.59 -16.74 6.61
CA SER A 135 -14.66 -18.05 5.93
C SER A 135 -13.78 -19.12 6.57
N GLY A 136 -12.72 -18.73 7.30
CA GLY A 136 -11.73 -19.64 7.87
C GLY A 136 -10.86 -20.39 6.86
N ARG A 137 -11.11 -20.24 5.54
CA ARG A 137 -10.49 -21.04 4.48
C ARG A 137 -9.08 -20.61 4.07
N TYR A 138 -8.65 -19.43 4.50
CA TYR A 138 -7.39 -18.82 4.08
C TYR A 138 -6.62 -18.30 5.29
N ILE A 139 -5.30 -18.29 5.21
CA ILE A 139 -4.48 -17.42 6.06
C ILE A 139 -4.58 -16.02 5.46
N VAL A 140 -5.13 -15.08 6.23
CA VAL A 140 -5.28 -13.69 5.78
C VAL A 140 -4.14 -12.88 6.36
N ALA A 141 -3.29 -12.33 5.50
CA ALA A 141 -2.06 -11.67 5.91
C ALA A 141 -1.92 -10.27 5.31
N ALA A 142 -1.10 -9.43 5.95
CA ALA A 142 -0.75 -8.11 5.45
C ALA A 142 0.77 -7.95 5.27
N LEU A 143 1.17 -7.24 4.22
CA LEU A 143 2.54 -6.78 3.95
C LEU A 143 2.48 -5.33 3.48
N SER A 144 2.79 -4.40 4.39
CA SER A 144 2.58 -2.97 4.14
C SER A 144 3.81 -2.13 4.46
N ASN A 145 4.07 -1.15 3.58
CA ASN A 145 4.97 -0.06 3.89
C ASN A 145 4.26 0.87 4.89
N THR A 146 4.80 0.98 6.08
CA THR A 146 4.19 1.59 7.27
C THR A 146 5.21 2.47 7.96
N VAL A 147 4.75 3.26 8.93
CA VAL A 147 5.58 4.14 9.75
C VAL A 147 5.38 3.82 11.23
N ILE A 148 6.35 4.17 12.07
CA ILE A 148 6.21 4.09 13.53
C ILE A 148 5.86 5.50 14.04
N PHE A 149 4.66 5.65 14.59
CA PHE A 149 4.23 6.91 15.21
C PHE A 149 4.88 7.09 16.59
N PRO A 150 5.15 8.34 17.01
CA PRO A 150 5.61 8.63 18.37
C PRO A 150 4.64 8.09 19.42
N PRO A 151 5.09 7.61 20.60
CA PRO A 151 4.23 6.98 21.61
C PRO A 151 2.99 7.79 22.00
N GLU A 152 3.13 9.11 22.08
CA GLU A 152 2.10 10.07 22.43
C GLU A 152 1.10 10.38 21.30
N HIS A 153 1.39 9.95 20.07
CA HIS A 153 0.50 10.15 18.93
C HIS A 153 -0.71 9.21 19.04
N GLU A 154 -1.90 9.70 18.66
CA GLU A 154 -3.15 8.92 18.67
C GLU A 154 -3.12 7.62 17.85
N TYR A 155 -2.11 7.43 17.00
CA TYR A 155 -1.96 6.29 16.10
C TYR A 155 -0.81 5.36 16.49
N SER A 156 -0.15 5.62 17.61
CA SER A 156 0.93 4.77 18.12
C SER A 156 0.45 3.36 18.47
N GLN A 157 -0.83 3.23 18.84
CA GLN A 157 -1.46 1.97 19.24
C GLN A 157 -2.08 1.18 18.09
N TRP A 158 -1.85 1.59 16.83
CA TRP A 158 -2.43 0.92 15.66
C TRP A 158 -2.05 -0.57 15.53
N SER A 159 -1.00 -1.02 16.22
CA SER A 159 -0.59 -2.43 16.30
C SER A 159 -1.39 -3.27 17.30
N SER A 160 -2.33 -2.68 18.04
CA SER A 160 -3.17 -3.39 19.03
C SER A 160 -4.16 -4.36 18.37
N GLU A 161 -4.47 -5.45 19.09
CA GLU A 161 -5.47 -6.43 18.64
C GLU A 161 -6.88 -5.85 18.56
N ASP A 162 -7.12 -4.72 19.23
CA ASP A 162 -8.41 -4.00 19.24
C ASP A 162 -8.66 -3.16 17.97
N ASP A 163 -7.65 -2.95 17.11
CA ASP A 163 -7.86 -2.22 15.86
C ASP A 163 -8.73 -3.04 14.87
N PRO A 164 -9.88 -2.50 14.39
CA PRO A 164 -10.83 -3.25 13.56
C PRO A 164 -10.30 -3.75 12.23
N LEU A 165 -9.22 -3.14 11.71
CA LEU A 165 -8.56 -3.57 10.49
C LEU A 165 -7.45 -4.57 10.79
N ARG A 166 -6.59 -4.27 11.76
CA ARG A 166 -5.48 -5.12 12.19
C ARG A 166 -5.94 -6.50 12.65
N SER A 167 -7.05 -6.57 13.37
CA SER A 167 -7.70 -7.80 13.85
C SER A 167 -8.15 -8.75 12.74
N GLN A 168 -8.27 -8.27 11.50
CA GLN A 168 -8.62 -9.13 10.36
C GLN A 168 -7.46 -10.01 9.89
N PHE A 169 -6.22 -9.67 10.25
CA PHE A 169 -5.03 -10.36 9.75
C PHE A 169 -4.49 -11.38 10.76
N ASP A 170 -4.35 -12.63 10.30
CA ASP A 170 -3.62 -13.69 11.00
C ASP A 170 -2.12 -13.36 11.14
N VAL A 171 -1.54 -12.74 10.11
CA VAL A 171 -0.13 -12.35 10.05
C VAL A 171 -0.02 -10.92 9.54
N PHE A 172 0.80 -10.09 10.19
CA PHE A 172 1.00 -8.70 9.78
C PHE A 172 2.49 -8.38 9.71
N VAL A 173 2.95 -7.94 8.54
CA VAL A 173 4.33 -7.49 8.30
C VAL A 173 4.33 -5.99 8.05
N SER A 174 4.81 -5.26 9.06
CA SER A 174 5.04 -3.81 9.00
C SER A 174 6.49 -3.56 8.60
N SER A 175 6.70 -2.84 7.49
CA SER A 175 8.03 -2.48 6.98
C SER A 175 8.93 -1.81 8.05
N ALA A 176 8.37 -0.86 8.79
CA ALA A 176 9.14 -0.07 9.75
C ALA A 176 9.58 -0.89 10.96
N HIS A 177 8.79 -1.88 11.37
CA HIS A 177 9.15 -2.78 12.47
C HIS A 177 10.14 -3.86 12.07
N VAL A 178 10.24 -4.19 10.78
CA VAL A 178 11.16 -5.24 10.28
C VAL A 178 12.41 -4.69 9.60
N GLY A 179 12.55 -3.37 9.46
CA GLY A 179 13.75 -2.76 8.88
C GLY A 179 13.88 -2.89 7.36
N MET A 180 12.79 -3.22 6.66
CA MET A 180 12.77 -3.49 5.21
C MET A 180 11.53 -2.84 4.61
N ARG A 181 11.54 -2.52 3.30
CA ARG A 181 10.36 -1.99 2.60
C ARG A 181 10.15 -2.69 1.26
N LYS A 182 8.91 -2.79 0.81
CA LYS A 182 8.65 -3.10 -0.60
C LYS A 182 9.26 -1.99 -1.46
N PRO A 183 9.88 -2.31 -2.62
CA PRO A 183 9.92 -3.61 -3.30
C PRO A 183 11.19 -4.46 -3.01
N ASP A 184 11.88 -4.28 -1.88
CA ASP A 184 13.07 -5.09 -1.54
C ASP A 184 12.72 -6.59 -1.52
N PRO A 185 13.40 -7.46 -2.30
CA PRO A 185 13.12 -8.90 -2.35
C PRO A 185 13.08 -9.58 -0.98
N ARG A 186 13.89 -9.11 -0.02
CA ARG A 186 14.00 -9.68 1.33
C ARG A 186 12.69 -9.58 2.12
N ILE A 187 11.87 -8.55 1.89
CA ILE A 187 10.61 -8.39 2.63
C ILE A 187 9.56 -9.42 2.20
N TYR A 188 9.58 -9.86 0.94
CA TYR A 188 8.70 -10.92 0.44
C TYR A 188 9.11 -12.30 0.97
N GLN A 189 10.41 -12.54 1.09
CA GLN A 189 10.94 -13.75 1.75
C GLN A 189 10.50 -13.79 3.22
N LEU A 190 10.69 -12.69 3.95
CA LEU A 190 10.24 -12.57 5.34
C LEU A 190 8.72 -12.74 5.48
N ALA A 191 7.92 -12.20 4.55
CA ALA A 191 6.48 -12.38 4.55
C ALA A 191 6.10 -13.86 4.40
N LEU A 192 6.73 -14.58 3.46
CA LEU A 192 6.54 -16.01 3.27
C LEU A 192 6.93 -16.82 4.50
N GLU A 193 8.07 -16.51 5.11
CA GLU A 193 8.53 -17.14 6.36
C GLU A 193 7.50 -16.97 7.48
N LYS A 194 6.98 -15.76 7.67
CA LYS A 194 5.99 -15.47 8.73
C LYS A 194 4.66 -16.18 8.51
N VAL A 195 4.15 -16.23 7.28
CA VAL A 195 2.92 -17.00 7.00
C VAL A 195 3.14 -18.51 7.10
N ASN A 196 4.34 -18.99 6.76
CA ASN A 196 4.69 -20.40 6.92
C ASN A 196 4.80 -20.79 8.40
N ALA A 197 5.41 -19.94 9.24
CA ALA A 197 5.44 -20.15 10.69
C ALA A 197 4.03 -20.20 11.29
N PHE A 198 3.15 -19.26 10.89
CA PHE A 198 1.74 -19.27 11.31
C PHE A 198 1.03 -20.57 10.87
N ALA A 199 1.23 -21.00 9.62
CA ALA A 199 0.66 -22.23 9.09
C ALA A 199 1.07 -23.46 9.92
N GLN A 200 2.36 -23.58 10.25
CA GLN A 200 2.90 -24.68 11.05
C GLN A 200 2.37 -24.68 12.48
N MET A 201 2.34 -23.52 13.15
CA MET A 201 1.81 -23.39 14.52
C MET A 201 0.33 -23.76 14.64
N ASN A 202 -0.42 -23.64 13.54
CA ASN A 202 -1.86 -23.89 13.50
C ASN A 202 -2.24 -25.16 12.74
N ALA A 203 -1.27 -25.99 12.36
CA ALA A 203 -1.48 -27.13 11.46
C ALA A 203 -2.53 -28.14 11.96
N ASP A 204 -2.62 -28.33 13.28
CA ASP A 204 -3.53 -29.28 13.91
C ASP A 204 -4.91 -28.71 14.26
N THR A 205 -5.14 -27.43 13.99
CA THR A 205 -6.44 -26.78 14.25
C THR A 205 -7.51 -27.29 13.28
N GLU A 206 -8.77 -27.29 13.73
CA GLU A 206 -9.91 -27.66 12.86
C GLU A 206 -10.02 -26.72 11.65
N ARG A 207 -9.65 -25.44 11.82
CA ARG A 207 -9.57 -24.46 10.72
C ARG A 207 -8.57 -24.91 9.66
N ALA A 208 -7.35 -25.30 10.06
CA ALA A 208 -6.32 -25.73 9.12
C ALA A 208 -6.70 -27.02 8.38
N LYS A 209 -7.31 -27.99 9.09
CA LYS A 209 -7.83 -29.22 8.47
C LYS A 209 -8.92 -28.92 7.44
N ALA A 210 -9.88 -28.06 7.77
CA ALA A 210 -10.96 -27.65 6.88
C ALA A 210 -10.46 -26.82 5.67
N ALA A 211 -9.37 -26.07 5.82
CA ALA A 211 -8.75 -25.28 4.75
C ALA A 211 -7.91 -26.11 3.76
N GLY A 212 -7.90 -27.45 3.88
CA GLY A 212 -7.13 -28.34 3.01
C GLY A 212 -5.70 -28.61 3.49
N GLY A 213 -5.41 -28.36 4.78
CA GLY A 213 -4.16 -28.71 5.45
C GLY A 213 -3.06 -27.64 5.33
N TRP A 214 -2.51 -27.25 6.49
CA TRP A 214 -1.36 -26.32 6.60
C TRP A 214 -0.07 -27.02 7.04
N SER A 215 -0.12 -28.33 7.29
CA SER A 215 1.01 -29.13 7.78
C SER A 215 2.21 -29.17 6.83
N GLU A 216 1.98 -29.10 5.52
CA GLU A 216 3.04 -29.03 4.51
C GLU A 216 3.64 -27.63 4.34
N GLY A 217 3.19 -26.65 5.12
CA GLY A 217 3.57 -25.25 5.01
C GLY A 217 2.92 -24.54 3.82
N VAL A 218 3.48 -23.38 3.47
CA VAL A 218 3.01 -22.50 2.38
C VAL A 218 4.12 -22.33 1.34
N LYS A 219 3.81 -22.62 0.08
CA LYS A 219 4.71 -22.35 -1.06
C LYS A 219 4.45 -20.97 -1.65
N PRO A 220 5.44 -20.31 -2.31
CA PRO A 220 5.25 -19.00 -2.94
C PRO A 220 4.04 -18.92 -3.87
N GLU A 221 3.82 -19.93 -4.71
CA GLU A 221 2.72 -19.99 -5.67
C GLU A 221 1.32 -20.17 -5.03
N GLU A 222 1.28 -20.51 -3.74
CA GLU A 222 0.07 -20.61 -2.92
C GLU A 222 -0.32 -19.27 -2.25
N VAL A 223 0.47 -18.21 -2.47
CA VAL A 223 0.20 -16.84 -2.02
C VAL A 223 -0.37 -16.01 -3.17
N VAL A 224 -1.50 -15.34 -2.93
CA VAL A 224 -2.03 -14.28 -3.80
C VAL A 224 -1.84 -12.94 -3.11
N PHE A 225 -1.00 -12.07 -3.70
CA PHE A 225 -0.68 -10.75 -3.17
C PHE A 225 -1.45 -9.64 -3.90
N LEU A 226 -2.10 -8.75 -3.14
CA LEU A 226 -2.83 -7.60 -3.65
C LEU A 226 -2.08 -6.32 -3.28
N ASP A 227 -1.83 -5.45 -4.26
CA ASP A 227 -1.12 -4.18 -4.06
C ASP A 227 -1.57 -3.18 -5.13
N ASP A 228 -1.59 -1.89 -4.78
CA ASP A 228 -1.96 -0.78 -5.66
C ASP A 228 -0.73 -0.13 -6.32
N ILE A 229 0.48 -0.66 -6.13
CA ILE A 229 1.73 -0.21 -6.74
C ILE A 229 2.33 -1.31 -7.62
N GLY A 230 2.58 -1.00 -8.90
CA GLY A 230 3.01 -2.00 -9.88
C GLY A 230 4.41 -2.57 -9.62
N GLU A 231 5.31 -1.76 -9.04
CA GLU A 231 6.66 -2.22 -8.71
C GLU A 231 6.68 -3.26 -7.59
N ASN A 232 5.86 -3.05 -6.56
CA ASN A 232 5.68 -4.03 -5.48
C ASN A 232 5.16 -5.37 -6.02
N LEU A 233 4.21 -5.34 -6.97
CA LEU A 233 3.71 -6.56 -7.61
C LEU A 233 4.77 -7.25 -8.48
N ARG A 234 5.63 -6.49 -9.17
CA ARG A 234 6.73 -7.08 -9.95
C ARG A 234 7.72 -7.82 -9.05
N ALA A 235 8.09 -7.23 -7.91
CA ALA A 235 8.95 -7.89 -6.94
C ALA A 235 8.28 -9.13 -6.30
N ALA A 236 6.98 -9.04 -5.99
CA ALA A 236 6.21 -10.19 -5.50
C ALA A 236 6.15 -11.35 -6.52
N LYS A 237 5.93 -11.05 -7.81
CA LYS A 237 6.01 -12.07 -8.88
C LYS A 237 7.39 -12.70 -8.96
N ALA A 238 8.46 -11.90 -8.84
CA ALA A 238 9.82 -12.41 -8.83
C ALA A 238 10.10 -13.33 -7.61
N ALA A 239 9.41 -13.10 -6.49
CA ALA A 239 9.42 -13.99 -5.33
C ALA A 239 8.53 -15.24 -5.49
N GLY A 240 7.84 -15.40 -6.62
CA GLY A 240 6.98 -16.56 -6.92
C GLY A 240 5.51 -16.39 -6.52
N PHE A 241 5.10 -15.22 -6.03
CA PHE A 241 3.70 -14.99 -5.64
C PHE A 241 2.81 -14.80 -6.86
N ARG A 242 1.57 -15.26 -6.76
CA ARG A 242 0.49 -14.79 -7.62
C ARG A 242 0.13 -13.37 -7.19
N THR A 243 -0.34 -12.54 -8.12
CA THR A 243 -0.60 -11.13 -7.83
C THR A 243 -1.90 -10.64 -8.46
N ILE A 244 -2.60 -9.77 -7.74
CA ILE A 244 -3.74 -8.99 -8.25
C ILE A 244 -3.38 -7.51 -8.12
N LYS A 245 -3.55 -6.77 -9.21
CA LYS A 245 -3.39 -5.32 -9.18
C LYS A 245 -4.68 -4.70 -8.67
N VAL A 246 -4.59 -3.85 -7.65
CA VAL A 246 -5.71 -3.01 -7.22
C VAL A 246 -5.64 -1.68 -7.96
N PRO A 247 -6.54 -1.39 -8.91
CA PRO A 247 -6.51 -0.12 -9.61
C PRO A 247 -7.07 0.98 -8.70
N LEU A 248 -6.41 2.14 -8.67
CA LEU A 248 -6.85 3.29 -7.88
C LEU A 248 -8.30 3.64 -8.23
N GLY A 249 -9.14 3.74 -7.19
CA GLY A 249 -10.56 4.06 -7.32
C GLY A 249 -11.44 2.96 -7.92
N ARG A 250 -10.89 1.77 -8.20
CA ARG A 250 -11.62 0.63 -8.80
C ARG A 250 -11.30 -0.69 -8.07
N ALA A 251 -11.25 -0.65 -6.74
CA ALA A 251 -10.99 -1.83 -5.91
C ALA A 251 -11.97 -2.98 -6.18
N TYR A 252 -13.20 -2.68 -6.63
CA TYR A 252 -14.19 -3.68 -7.03
C TYR A 252 -13.69 -4.63 -8.13
N GLU A 253 -12.82 -4.18 -9.05
CA GLU A 253 -12.24 -5.05 -10.09
C GLU A 253 -11.33 -6.13 -9.46
N ALA A 254 -10.57 -5.76 -8.43
CA ALA A 254 -9.71 -6.68 -7.68
C ALA A 254 -10.54 -7.65 -6.80
N VAL A 255 -11.66 -7.18 -6.23
CA VAL A 255 -12.58 -8.03 -5.47
C VAL A 255 -13.24 -9.07 -6.38
N GLU A 256 -13.68 -8.70 -7.58
CA GLU A 256 -14.22 -9.66 -8.57
C GLU A 256 -13.19 -10.72 -8.98
N GLU A 257 -11.91 -10.35 -9.07
CA GLU A 257 -10.83 -11.31 -9.31
C GLU A 257 -10.63 -12.26 -8.12
N LEU A 258 -10.70 -11.74 -6.89
CA LEU A 258 -10.68 -12.55 -5.67
C LEU A 258 -11.85 -13.53 -5.61
N GLU A 259 -13.07 -13.12 -5.98
CA GLU A 259 -14.23 -14.02 -6.03
C GLU A 259 -13.99 -15.19 -6.99
N LYS A 260 -13.44 -14.92 -8.18
CA LYS A 260 -13.11 -15.96 -9.16
C LYS A 260 -12.07 -16.95 -8.62
N ILE A 261 -11.07 -16.46 -7.89
CA ILE A 261 -9.99 -17.27 -7.32
C ILE A 261 -10.48 -18.10 -6.12
N THR A 262 -11.33 -17.50 -5.27
CA THR A 262 -11.73 -18.09 -3.99
C THR A 262 -13.01 -18.92 -4.10
N GLY A 263 -13.88 -18.60 -5.05
CA GLY A 263 -15.24 -19.09 -5.16
C GLY A 263 -16.16 -18.60 -4.04
N LEU A 264 -15.76 -17.56 -3.29
CA LEU A 264 -16.58 -16.92 -2.28
C LEU A 264 -17.35 -15.75 -2.89
N ALA A 265 -18.53 -15.45 -2.35
CA ALA A 265 -19.20 -14.18 -2.57
C ALA A 265 -18.52 -13.13 -1.69
N LEU A 266 -17.75 -12.23 -2.32
CA LEU A 266 -16.97 -11.17 -1.68
C LEU A 266 -17.42 -9.79 -2.14
N ALA A 267 -17.97 -9.67 -3.35
CA ALA A 267 -18.53 -8.44 -3.87
C ALA A 267 -19.78 -8.09 -3.06
N GLY A 268 -19.79 -6.87 -2.50
CA GLY A 268 -20.96 -6.30 -1.86
C GLY A 268 -21.94 -5.71 -2.88
N ASP A 269 -22.93 -5.00 -2.35
CA ASP A 269 -23.94 -4.23 -3.07
C ASP A 269 -23.55 -2.75 -3.26
N HIS A 270 -22.33 -2.38 -2.86
CA HIS A 270 -21.84 -1.01 -3.02
C HIS A 270 -21.90 -0.59 -4.50
N PRO A 271 -22.17 0.68 -4.83
CA PRO A 271 -22.09 1.14 -6.20
C PRO A 271 -20.69 0.97 -6.79
N LYS A 272 -20.61 0.40 -8.01
CA LYS A 272 -19.38 0.30 -8.82
C LYS A 272 -19.06 1.63 -9.47
N ILE A 273 -18.83 2.64 -8.64
CA ILE A 273 -18.51 3.99 -9.09
C ILE A 273 -16.99 4.15 -9.01
N PRO A 274 -16.30 4.35 -10.15
CA PRO A 274 -14.89 4.69 -10.10
C PRO A 274 -14.71 5.98 -9.32
N VAL A 275 -13.84 5.97 -8.30
CA VAL A 275 -13.38 7.21 -7.68
C VAL A 275 -12.60 7.97 -8.75
N LYS A 276 -13.20 9.03 -9.29
CA LYS A 276 -12.54 9.89 -10.28
C LYS A 276 -11.68 10.90 -9.53
N PRO A 277 -10.40 11.07 -9.92
CA PRO A 277 -9.61 12.15 -9.36
C PRO A 277 -10.29 13.48 -9.66
N ASN A 278 -10.48 14.32 -8.64
CA ASN A 278 -11.14 15.60 -8.81
C ASN A 278 -10.14 16.64 -9.31
N PHE A 279 -9.99 16.76 -10.63
CA PHE A 279 -9.11 17.76 -11.26
C PHE A 279 -9.61 19.21 -11.14
N LYS A 280 -10.73 19.48 -10.43
CA LYS A 280 -11.21 20.85 -10.22
C LYS A 280 -10.37 21.52 -9.15
N ARG A 281 -9.65 22.59 -9.51
CA ARG A 281 -8.88 23.49 -8.64
C ARG A 281 -9.50 23.64 -7.24
N THR A 282 -9.04 22.85 -6.28
CA THR A 282 -9.18 23.15 -4.87
C THR A 282 -8.21 24.29 -4.59
N LYS A 283 -8.74 25.49 -4.34
CA LYS A 283 -7.94 26.61 -3.84
C LYS A 283 -7.31 26.16 -2.52
N ALA A 284 -6.00 26.33 -2.39
CA ALA A 284 -5.29 26.06 -1.14
C ALA A 284 -5.97 26.79 0.03
N LYS A 285 -6.16 26.10 1.15
CA LYS A 285 -6.13 26.79 2.44
C LYS A 285 -4.67 27.14 2.66
N ILE A 286 -4.34 28.41 2.42
CA ILE A 286 -3.05 29.00 2.84
C ILE A 286 -3.05 29.06 4.36
#